data_AF-A0A2M8HKL4-F1
#
_entry.id   AF-A0A2M8HKL4-F1
#
_cell.length_a   1.000
_cell.length_b   1.000
_cell.length_c   1.000
_cell.angle_alpha   90.00
_cell.angle_beta   90.00
_cell.angle_gamma   90.00
#
_symmetry.space_group_name_H-M   'P 1'
#
loop_
_entity.id
_entity.type
_entity.pdbx_description
1 polymer ?
#
loop_
_entity_poly.entity_id
_entity_poly.type
_entity_poly.pdbx_seq_one_letter_code
_entity_poly.pdbx_strand_id
1 'polypeptide(L)'
;MFNKKPSFYAILIVSFLSLPLLSQSKAPLGTKEIQSSKKIQFQNKSLKKATAEIIQENTDKGKKLSEQITKNPTAVSEIDGFSITRVLPGKDNKFGADILNISEDQSFDHINSIARILASYIERSFQYSEANSETLALYVLYYNAAHRKDAGFFNKKYTSELNSKLDKNKIGIDTSYRNWPGKTQIVIPIVSNILKDSGSDVTTDELEDEVGNLVKKEKDPETKEKMNSEKDKMDQLQKNKLTEEKKQVAVKKDELAKKEQDLKNQENANKQALSKAEADLQELKKDPIKNAAKIEEKQKEVTKVQEAQKKVEEEKKKVADTKEQLDKKEESLAKKEESKSSGNTTSSSSTSSTASTEKPTSNTTAKEEVAAVKEELAKVKEELQKKEEKSENVIGDRIIFMKFIKYDADGHYSNELWAIDPVKDDALFKSPYTNVCSKEFVEVKNQGILVLGYEGDKVDDRKHKLILLDTKTLKVIKQSDTSDVFWRTPMIYTEDKIHVIEKFEGNYHLSRFKPDLALDVRSSDPVEENSEITFFKDKIYVTGKGKGSAKTTIKVFKRADLTLIKTITPN
;
A
#
# COMPACT_ATOMS: atom_id res chain seq x y z
N MET A 1 -89.74 54.62 -35.19
CA MET A 1 -89.36 55.73 -34.30
C MET A 1 -88.06 55.35 -33.60
N PHE A 2 -87.02 56.19 -33.77
CA PHE A 2 -85.75 56.31 -33.02
C PHE A 2 -84.92 55.04 -32.74
N ASN A 3 -83.89 54.67 -33.50
CA ASN A 3 -82.61 55.34 -33.79
C ASN A 3 -81.66 55.44 -32.57
N LYS A 4 -80.55 54.68 -32.59
CA LYS A 4 -79.15 55.12 -32.35
C LYS A 4 -78.21 53.95 -32.00
N LYS A 5 -77.13 53.81 -32.77
CA LYS A 5 -75.82 53.34 -32.23
C LYS A 5 -75.18 54.49 -31.46
N PRO A 6 -74.27 54.22 -30.51
CA PRO A 6 -72.85 54.44 -30.84
C PRO A 6 -71.85 53.47 -30.17
N SER A 7 -70.63 53.54 -30.69
CA SER A 7 -69.36 53.00 -30.18
C SER A 7 -68.80 53.89 -29.05
N PHE A 8 -68.10 53.31 -28.05
CA PHE A 8 -66.76 53.70 -27.54
C PHE A 8 -66.44 53.10 -26.14
N TYR A 9 -65.25 52.49 -26.06
CA TYR A 9 -64.26 52.40 -24.97
C TYR A 9 -64.53 51.75 -23.59
N ALA A 10 -63.69 50.72 -23.37
CA ALA A 10 -62.85 50.45 -22.20
C ALA A 10 -63.51 50.25 -20.82
N ILE A 11 -63.45 49.02 -20.31
CA ILE A 11 -62.95 48.72 -18.97
C ILE A 11 -62.22 47.37 -19.01
N LEU A 12 -60.99 47.42 -18.53
CA LEU A 12 -60.03 46.35 -18.35
C LEU A 12 -60.33 45.68 -17.01
N ILE A 13 -60.77 44.41 -17.02
CA ILE A 13 -60.71 43.55 -15.84
C ILE A 13 -60.09 42.22 -16.25
N VAL A 14 -58.84 42.08 -15.82
CA VAL A 14 -58.04 40.87 -15.79
C VAL A 14 -58.74 39.85 -14.89
N SER A 15 -58.99 38.65 -15.41
CA SER A 15 -59.24 37.47 -14.58
C SER A 15 -58.53 36.28 -15.22
N PHE A 16 -57.40 35.93 -14.58
CA PHE A 16 -56.66 34.70 -14.79
C PHE A 16 -57.56 33.51 -14.43
N LEU A 17 -57.97 32.70 -15.43
CA LEU A 17 -58.32 31.31 -15.22
C LEU A 17 -57.37 30.44 -16.04
N SER A 18 -56.39 29.86 -15.34
CA SER A 18 -55.50 28.83 -15.85
C SER A 18 -56.24 27.50 -15.96
N LEU A 19 -56.56 27.06 -17.17
CA LEU A 19 -56.89 25.68 -17.49
C LEU A 19 -55.63 24.97 -18.02
N PRO A 20 -55.23 23.81 -17.49
CA PRO A 20 -54.12 23.05 -18.04
C PRO A 20 -54.56 22.32 -19.33
N LEU A 21 -54.06 22.80 -20.47
CA LEU A 21 -54.14 22.11 -21.75
C LEU A 21 -53.11 20.98 -21.79
N LEU A 22 -53.61 19.75 -21.89
CA LEU A 22 -52.88 18.59 -22.37
C LEU A 22 -52.28 18.89 -23.75
N SER A 23 -50.96 18.84 -23.87
CA SER A 23 -50.27 18.77 -25.15
C SER A 23 -49.41 17.52 -25.19
N GLN A 24 -49.93 16.48 -25.84
CA GLN A 24 -49.11 15.44 -26.45
C GLN A 24 -48.61 15.98 -27.80
N SER A 25 -47.29 16.08 -27.98
CA SER A 25 -46.69 15.91 -29.30
C SER A 25 -45.24 15.46 -29.25
N LYS A 26 -45.05 14.24 -29.76
CA LYS A 26 -43.96 13.75 -30.62
C LYS A 26 -42.54 13.68 -30.04
N ALA A 27 -42.12 12.44 -29.81
CA ALA A 27 -40.73 12.01 -29.90
C ALA A 27 -40.13 12.34 -31.29
N PRO A 28 -38.83 12.65 -31.36
CA PRO A 28 -38.01 12.32 -32.50
C PRO A 28 -37.15 11.09 -32.18
N LEU A 29 -37.41 10.01 -32.91
CA LEU A 29 -36.47 8.90 -33.10
C LEU A 29 -35.31 9.38 -33.98
N GLY A 30 -34.10 8.93 -33.64
CA GLY A 30 -33.07 8.65 -34.63
C GLY A 30 -32.12 9.79 -35.00
N THR A 31 -31.15 10.07 -34.15
CA THR A 31 -29.81 10.45 -34.62
C THR A 31 -28.80 9.51 -33.98
N LYS A 32 -28.12 8.77 -34.86
CA LYS A 32 -26.88 7.98 -34.69
C LYS A 32 -26.16 8.18 -33.36
N GLU A 33 -25.79 7.05 -32.76
CA GLU A 33 -24.73 6.88 -31.75
C GLU A 33 -23.78 8.09 -31.67
N ILE A 34 -24.16 9.04 -30.84
CA ILE A 34 -23.16 9.86 -30.17
C ILE A 34 -22.60 8.88 -29.14
N GLN A 35 -21.35 8.47 -29.30
CA GLN A 35 -20.54 7.92 -28.21
C GLN A 35 -20.50 8.97 -27.09
N SER A 36 -21.59 9.10 -26.34
CA SER A 36 -21.64 9.92 -25.15
C SER A 36 -20.73 9.22 -24.16
N SER A 37 -19.59 9.84 -23.87
CA SER A 37 -18.73 9.44 -22.76
C SER A 37 -19.61 9.18 -21.54
N LYS A 38 -19.73 7.91 -21.17
CA LYS A 38 -20.59 7.45 -20.09
C LYS A 38 -20.09 8.12 -18.80
N LYS A 39 -20.86 9.09 -18.29
CA LYS A 39 -20.52 9.76 -17.03
C LYS A 39 -20.56 8.73 -15.91
N ILE A 40 -19.43 8.49 -15.23
CA ILE A 40 -19.37 7.50 -14.15
C ILE A 40 -19.57 8.22 -12.82
N GLN A 41 -20.80 8.19 -12.32
CA GLN A 41 -21.15 8.67 -11.00
C GLN A 41 -22.02 7.63 -10.29
N PHE A 42 -21.49 7.02 -9.24
CA PHE A 42 -22.22 5.99 -8.50
C PHE A 42 -23.36 6.60 -7.68
N GLN A 43 -24.56 6.05 -7.85
CA GLN A 43 -25.76 6.38 -7.10
C GLN A 43 -25.87 5.43 -5.92
N ASN A 44 -25.67 5.96 -4.72
CA ASN A 44 -25.75 5.22 -3.47
C ASN A 44 -27.19 5.14 -2.96
N LYS A 45 -27.53 4.06 -2.24
CA LYS A 45 -28.82 3.91 -1.55
C LYS A 45 -28.94 4.88 -0.37
N SER A 46 -27.81 5.17 0.28
CA SER A 46 -27.71 6.03 1.46
C SER A 46 -26.45 6.89 1.39
N LEU A 47 -26.55 8.11 1.91
CA LEU A 47 -25.41 9.02 2.13
C LEU A 47 -24.90 8.96 3.58
N LYS A 48 -25.46 8.08 4.41
CA LYS A 48 -24.99 7.89 5.79
C LYS A 48 -23.57 7.34 5.79
N LYS A 49 -22.75 7.85 6.70
CA LYS A 49 -21.42 7.28 6.95
C LYS A 49 -21.56 5.84 7.44
N ALA A 50 -20.68 4.96 6.97
CA ALA A 50 -20.60 3.60 7.47
C ALA A 50 -20.19 3.62 8.95
N THR A 51 -20.78 2.72 9.74
CA THR A 51 -20.36 2.50 11.12
C THR A 51 -19.02 1.75 11.16
N ALA A 52 -18.36 1.73 12.31
CA ALA A 52 -17.09 1.01 12.47
C ALA A 52 -17.27 -0.48 12.18
N GLU A 53 -18.41 -1.06 12.56
CA GLU A 53 -18.74 -2.48 12.31
C GLU A 53 -18.83 -2.77 10.81
N ILE A 54 -19.51 -1.92 10.04
CA ILE A 54 -19.62 -2.09 8.58
C ILE A 54 -18.25 -1.93 7.92
N ILE A 55 -17.42 -1.00 8.39
CA ILE A 55 -16.05 -0.84 7.87
C ILE A 55 -15.26 -2.12 8.12
N GLN A 56 -15.26 -2.63 9.35
CA GLN A 56 -14.56 -3.84 9.74
C GLN A 56 -15.06 -5.06 8.97
N GLU A 57 -16.37 -5.25 8.85
CA GLU A 57 -16.99 -6.35 8.12
C GLU A 57 -16.54 -6.38 6.65
N ASN A 58 -16.59 -5.24 5.97
CA ASN A 58 -16.14 -5.14 4.57
C ASN A 58 -14.64 -5.46 4.44
N THR A 59 -13.82 -4.93 5.34
CA THR A 59 -12.38 -5.21 5.36
C THR A 59 -12.12 -6.70 5.55
N ASP A 60 -12.79 -7.33 6.51
CA ASP A 60 -12.63 -8.76 6.83
C ASP A 60 -13.09 -9.66 5.68
N LYS A 61 -14.17 -9.31 4.98
CA LYS A 61 -14.62 -10.06 3.80
C LYS A 61 -13.53 -10.10 2.72
N GLY A 62 -12.95 -8.96 2.35
CA GLY A 62 -11.89 -8.94 1.34
C GLY A 62 -10.63 -9.69 1.76
N LYS A 63 -10.23 -9.60 3.05
CA LYS A 63 -9.11 -10.38 3.59
C LYS A 63 -9.37 -11.89 3.52
N LYS A 64 -10.55 -12.34 3.96
CA LYS A 64 -10.92 -13.77 3.91
C LYS A 64 -10.95 -14.32 2.48
N LEU A 65 -11.48 -13.55 1.52
CA LEU A 65 -11.45 -13.92 0.10
C LEU A 65 -10.01 -14.11 -0.40
N SER A 66 -9.11 -13.19 -0.03
CA SER A 66 -7.69 -13.27 -0.39
C SER A 66 -6.99 -14.48 0.25
N GLU A 67 -7.28 -14.77 1.51
CA GLU A 67 -6.72 -15.93 2.21
C GLU A 67 -7.18 -17.26 1.59
N GLN A 68 -8.45 -17.38 1.24
CA GLN A 68 -8.98 -18.60 0.61
C GLN A 68 -8.41 -18.81 -0.79
N ILE A 69 -8.35 -17.76 -1.61
CA ILE A 69 -7.85 -17.89 -2.99
C ILE A 69 -6.35 -18.11 -3.03
N THR A 70 -5.60 -17.56 -2.07
CA THR A 70 -4.16 -17.83 -1.95
C THR A 70 -3.90 -19.28 -1.56
N LYS A 71 -4.73 -19.86 -0.70
CA LYS A 71 -4.63 -21.29 -0.31
C LYS A 71 -5.00 -22.22 -1.45
N ASN A 72 -6.04 -21.89 -2.23
CA ASN A 72 -6.54 -22.71 -3.34
C ASN A 72 -6.78 -21.86 -4.61
N PRO A 73 -5.72 -21.50 -5.37
CA PRO A 73 -5.84 -20.54 -6.48
C PRO A 73 -6.75 -20.96 -7.64
N THR A 74 -7.02 -22.25 -7.79
CA THR A 74 -7.85 -22.82 -8.86
C THR A 74 -9.31 -23.02 -8.44
N ALA A 75 -9.62 -22.89 -7.14
CA ALA A 75 -10.96 -23.07 -6.61
C ALA A 75 -11.71 -21.74 -6.55
N VAL A 76 -13.04 -21.82 -6.63
CA VAL A 76 -13.90 -20.69 -6.28
C VAL A 76 -13.81 -20.49 -4.77
N SER A 77 -13.52 -19.27 -4.33
CA SER A 77 -13.52 -18.89 -2.92
C SER A 77 -14.79 -18.12 -2.61
N GLU A 78 -15.54 -18.51 -1.57
CA GLU A 78 -16.83 -17.93 -1.23
C GLU A 78 -16.89 -17.51 0.24
N ILE A 79 -17.35 -16.28 0.48
CA ILE A 79 -17.53 -15.69 1.81
C ILE A 79 -18.78 -14.81 1.78
N ASP A 80 -19.76 -15.11 2.62
CA ASP A 80 -20.90 -14.23 2.96
C ASP A 80 -21.52 -13.51 1.74
N GLY A 81 -21.92 -14.27 0.71
CA GLY A 81 -22.56 -13.75 -0.49
C GLY A 81 -21.61 -13.12 -1.52
N PHE A 82 -20.30 -13.34 -1.38
CA PHE A 82 -19.30 -13.04 -2.40
C PHE A 82 -18.63 -14.32 -2.87
N SER A 83 -18.32 -14.39 -4.16
CA SER A 83 -17.44 -15.42 -4.70
C SER A 83 -16.36 -14.82 -5.57
N ILE A 84 -15.14 -15.33 -5.45
CA ILE A 84 -14.00 -14.90 -6.27
C ILE A 84 -13.37 -16.10 -6.98
N THR A 85 -13.02 -15.90 -8.24
CA THR A 85 -12.34 -16.90 -9.07
C THR A 85 -11.14 -16.27 -9.75
N ARG A 86 -9.97 -16.88 -9.64
CA ARG A 86 -8.73 -16.43 -10.29
C ARG A 86 -8.52 -17.18 -11.60
N VAL A 87 -8.25 -16.43 -12.65
CA VAL A 87 -7.76 -16.96 -13.92
C VAL A 87 -6.46 -16.25 -14.24
N LEU A 88 -5.37 -17.02 -14.27
CA LEU A 88 -4.04 -16.49 -14.53
C LEU A 88 -3.91 -16.01 -15.98
N PRO A 89 -3.04 -15.02 -16.23
CA PRO A 89 -2.73 -14.56 -17.59
C PRO A 89 -2.12 -15.69 -18.42
N GLY A 90 -2.47 -15.71 -19.71
CA GLY A 90 -2.00 -16.69 -20.68
C GLY A 90 -0.65 -16.31 -21.31
N LYS A 91 -0.17 -17.15 -22.22
CA LYS A 91 1.05 -16.87 -23.03
C LYS A 91 0.78 -15.95 -24.24
N ASP A 92 -0.47 -15.62 -24.50
CA ASP A 92 -0.95 -14.85 -25.66
C ASP A 92 -0.95 -13.34 -25.41
N ASN A 93 -0.23 -12.86 -24.40
CA ASN A 93 -0.21 -11.47 -23.92
C ASN A 93 -1.59 -10.90 -23.53
N LYS A 94 -2.60 -11.76 -23.35
CA LYS A 94 -3.90 -11.35 -22.83
C LYS A 94 -3.90 -11.37 -21.31
N PHE A 95 -4.71 -10.50 -20.73
CA PHE A 95 -4.85 -10.41 -19.29
C PHE A 95 -5.57 -11.63 -18.72
N GLY A 96 -5.11 -12.06 -17.55
CA GLY A 96 -5.94 -12.83 -16.63
C GLY A 96 -6.83 -11.88 -15.83
N ALA A 97 -7.64 -12.43 -14.93
CA ALA A 97 -8.31 -11.61 -13.92
C ALA A 97 -8.68 -12.42 -12.69
N ASP A 98 -8.89 -11.70 -11.59
CA ASP A 98 -9.77 -12.18 -10.52
C ASP A 98 -11.18 -11.66 -10.78
N ILE A 99 -12.17 -12.56 -10.81
CA ILE A 99 -13.58 -12.24 -11.02
C ILE A 99 -14.29 -12.29 -9.68
N LEU A 100 -14.75 -11.15 -9.18
CA LEU A 100 -15.58 -11.05 -7.97
C LEU A 100 -17.06 -10.97 -8.35
N ASN A 101 -17.84 -11.93 -7.88
CA ASN A 101 -19.31 -11.95 -7.99
C ASN A 101 -19.94 -11.42 -6.70
N ILE A 102 -21.07 -10.74 -6.85
CA ILE A 102 -21.92 -10.28 -5.74
C ILE A 102 -23.25 -11.02 -5.84
N SER A 103 -23.61 -11.79 -4.80
CA SER A 103 -24.87 -12.51 -4.73
C SER A 103 -26.08 -11.58 -4.55
N GLU A 104 -27.28 -12.08 -4.82
CA GLU A 104 -28.52 -11.30 -4.81
C GLU A 104 -29.00 -10.91 -3.41
N ASP A 105 -28.63 -11.71 -2.39
CA ASP A 105 -28.94 -11.49 -0.98
C ASP A 105 -28.11 -10.36 -0.35
N GLN A 106 -27.03 -9.94 -1.01
CA GLN A 106 -26.20 -8.83 -0.54
C GLN A 106 -26.85 -7.49 -0.82
N SER A 107 -26.72 -6.52 0.09
CA SER A 107 -27.21 -5.16 -0.13
C SER A 107 -26.16 -4.17 0.36
N PHE A 108 -25.76 -3.24 -0.52
CA PHE A 108 -24.84 -2.16 -0.15
C PHE A 108 -25.55 -0.82 -0.15
N ASP A 109 -25.33 -0.09 0.92
CA ASP A 109 -25.86 1.25 1.05
C ASP A 109 -25.02 2.27 0.25
N HIS A 110 -23.73 1.98 0.06
CA HIS A 110 -22.77 2.86 -0.60
C HIS A 110 -21.71 2.05 -1.38
N ILE A 111 -21.24 2.61 -2.50
CA ILE A 111 -20.16 2.02 -3.31
C ILE A 111 -18.86 1.79 -2.52
N ASN A 112 -18.66 2.55 -1.43
CA ASN A 112 -17.45 2.47 -0.62
C ASN A 112 -17.38 1.15 0.15
N SER A 113 -18.51 0.47 0.38
CA SER A 113 -18.48 -0.88 0.96
C SER A 113 -17.83 -1.87 0.00
N ILE A 114 -18.20 -1.82 -1.28
CA ILE A 114 -17.58 -2.65 -2.34
C ILE A 114 -16.11 -2.24 -2.54
N ALA A 115 -15.81 -0.94 -2.54
CA ALA A 115 -14.43 -0.45 -2.65
C ALA A 115 -13.53 -0.95 -1.51
N ARG A 116 -14.02 -1.00 -0.25
CA ARG A 116 -13.26 -1.52 0.89
C ARG A 116 -12.98 -3.02 0.77
N ILE A 117 -13.97 -3.81 0.33
CA ILE A 117 -13.79 -5.25 0.09
C ILE A 117 -12.72 -5.47 -1.00
N LEU A 118 -12.78 -4.70 -2.09
CA LEU A 118 -11.79 -4.77 -3.15
C LEU A 118 -10.41 -4.32 -2.67
N ALA A 119 -10.32 -3.23 -1.90
CA ALA A 119 -9.06 -2.71 -1.39
C ALA A 119 -8.37 -3.73 -0.48
N SER A 120 -9.06 -4.27 0.52
CA SER A 120 -8.46 -5.26 1.42
C SER A 120 -8.13 -6.59 0.72
N TYR A 121 -8.92 -6.96 -0.30
CA TYR A 121 -8.57 -8.09 -1.17
C TYR A 121 -7.29 -7.83 -1.98
N ILE A 122 -7.15 -6.64 -2.59
CA ILE A 122 -6.00 -6.26 -3.41
C ILE A 122 -4.73 -6.15 -2.56
N GLU A 123 -4.85 -5.49 -1.41
CA GLU A 123 -3.79 -5.33 -0.41
C GLU A 123 -3.18 -6.69 -0.09
N ARG A 124 -4.01 -7.65 0.31
CA ARG A 124 -3.55 -8.96 0.75
C ARG A 124 -3.11 -9.87 -0.40
N SER A 125 -3.81 -9.85 -1.54
CA SER A 125 -3.54 -10.77 -2.66
C SER A 125 -2.32 -10.35 -3.49
N PHE A 126 -2.06 -9.05 -3.61
CA PHE A 126 -1.03 -8.50 -4.48
C PHE A 126 0.03 -7.69 -3.72
N GLN A 127 -0.09 -7.62 -2.39
CA GLN A 127 0.90 -7.03 -1.48
C GLN A 127 1.14 -5.54 -1.82
N TYR A 128 0.06 -4.78 -1.96
CA TYR A 128 0.09 -3.32 -2.04
C TYR A 128 -0.14 -2.73 -0.66
N SER A 129 0.35 -1.51 -0.40
CA SER A 129 -0.01 -0.76 0.81
C SER A 129 -1.51 -0.43 0.82
N GLU A 130 -2.06 -0.13 2.00
CA GLU A 130 -3.48 0.23 2.16
C GLU A 130 -3.89 1.36 1.21
N ALA A 131 -3.17 2.49 1.22
CA ALA A 131 -3.46 3.64 0.36
C ALA A 131 -3.39 3.33 -1.15
N ASN A 132 -2.43 2.50 -1.57
CA ASN A 132 -2.33 2.07 -2.97
C ASN A 132 -3.49 1.13 -3.34
N SER A 133 -3.90 0.27 -2.41
CA SER A 133 -5.00 -0.68 -2.62
C SER A 133 -6.35 0.02 -2.71
N GLU A 134 -6.57 1.09 -1.93
CA GLU A 134 -7.75 1.95 -2.06
C GLU A 134 -7.81 2.62 -3.45
N THR A 135 -6.67 3.14 -3.91
CA THR A 135 -6.56 3.74 -5.25
C THR A 135 -6.88 2.73 -6.34
N LEU A 136 -6.28 1.53 -6.27
CA LEU A 136 -6.53 0.46 -7.24
C LEU A 136 -7.97 -0.04 -7.21
N ALA A 137 -8.57 -0.18 -6.02
CA ALA A 137 -9.98 -0.58 -5.89
C ALA A 137 -10.92 0.41 -6.59
N LEU A 138 -10.67 1.72 -6.44
CA LEU A 138 -11.43 2.74 -7.14
C LEU A 138 -11.25 2.66 -8.66
N TYR A 139 -10.02 2.49 -9.14
CA TYR A 139 -9.74 2.32 -10.57
C TYR A 139 -10.40 1.08 -11.15
N VAL A 140 -10.38 -0.04 -10.43
CA VAL A 140 -11.09 -1.27 -10.80
C VAL A 140 -12.59 -1.00 -10.91
N LEU A 141 -13.19 -0.26 -9.99
CA LEU A 141 -14.61 0.10 -10.07
C LEU A 141 -14.93 0.97 -11.29
N TYR A 142 -14.12 1.98 -11.58
CA TYR A 142 -14.29 2.81 -12.78
C TYR A 142 -14.10 2.04 -14.07
N TYR A 143 -13.07 1.19 -14.14
CA TYR A 143 -12.82 0.27 -15.25
C TYR A 143 -14.06 -0.60 -15.53
N ASN A 144 -14.62 -1.23 -14.49
CA ASN A 144 -15.78 -2.10 -14.61
C ASN A 144 -17.08 -1.35 -14.90
N ALA A 145 -17.22 -0.10 -14.45
CA ALA A 145 -18.39 0.72 -14.75
C ALA A 145 -18.39 1.24 -16.19
N ALA A 146 -17.21 1.61 -16.71
CA ALA A 146 -17.01 2.03 -18.09
C ALA A 146 -17.43 0.92 -19.05
N HIS A 147 -16.98 -0.30 -18.76
CA HIS A 147 -17.13 -1.47 -19.63
C HIS A 147 -18.29 -2.40 -19.21
N ARG A 148 -19.24 -1.91 -18.42
CA ARG A 148 -20.42 -2.70 -17.97
C ARG A 148 -21.18 -3.29 -19.17
N LYS A 149 -21.35 -4.61 -19.19
CA LYS A 149 -21.97 -5.42 -20.26
C LYS A 149 -21.23 -5.39 -21.62
N ASP A 150 -20.02 -4.85 -21.67
CA ASP A 150 -19.24 -4.78 -22.91
C ASP A 150 -18.44 -6.07 -23.14
N ALA A 151 -19.12 -7.16 -23.49
CA ALA A 151 -18.47 -8.44 -23.76
C ALA A 151 -17.42 -8.33 -24.89
N GLY A 152 -17.59 -7.40 -25.84
CA GLY A 152 -16.64 -7.18 -26.93
C GLY A 152 -15.28 -6.69 -26.42
N PHE A 153 -15.30 -5.73 -25.49
CA PHE A 153 -14.10 -5.24 -24.81
C PHE A 153 -13.36 -6.37 -24.08
N PHE A 154 -14.07 -7.15 -23.25
CA PHE A 154 -13.44 -8.23 -22.46
C PHE A 154 -12.90 -9.36 -23.36
N ASN A 155 -13.65 -9.78 -24.39
CA ASN A 155 -13.21 -10.79 -25.35
C ASN A 155 -11.90 -10.43 -26.06
N LYS A 156 -11.70 -9.13 -26.32
CA LYS A 156 -10.50 -8.61 -26.96
C LYS A 156 -9.28 -8.64 -26.03
N LYS A 157 -9.44 -8.22 -24.78
CA LYS A 157 -8.32 -7.95 -23.85
C LYS A 157 -7.92 -9.17 -22.99
N TYR A 158 -8.85 -10.09 -22.75
CA TYR A 158 -8.66 -11.17 -21.77
C TYR A 158 -8.63 -12.57 -22.40
N THR A 159 -8.02 -13.51 -21.67
CA THR A 159 -7.89 -14.90 -22.09
C THR A 159 -9.24 -15.56 -22.38
N SER A 160 -9.26 -16.53 -23.29
CA SER A 160 -10.48 -17.30 -23.59
C SER A 160 -11.02 -18.04 -22.37
N GLU A 161 -10.14 -18.50 -21.48
CA GLU A 161 -10.52 -19.11 -20.21
C GLU A 161 -11.29 -18.13 -19.32
N LEU A 162 -10.82 -16.89 -19.19
CA LEU A 162 -11.53 -15.87 -18.42
C LEU A 162 -12.91 -15.60 -19.02
N ASN A 163 -12.97 -15.38 -20.34
CA ASN A 163 -14.22 -15.07 -21.03
C ASN A 163 -15.27 -16.18 -20.87
N SER A 164 -14.85 -17.45 -20.74
CA SER A 164 -15.77 -18.57 -20.48
C SER A 164 -16.46 -18.51 -19.12
N LYS A 165 -15.90 -17.76 -18.16
CA LYS A 165 -16.45 -17.58 -16.79
C LYS A 165 -17.25 -16.29 -16.63
N LEU A 166 -17.30 -15.45 -17.66
CA LEU A 166 -17.97 -14.16 -17.63
C LEU A 166 -19.41 -14.27 -18.15
N ASP A 167 -20.35 -13.70 -17.40
CA ASP A 167 -21.74 -13.55 -17.82
C ASP A 167 -21.93 -12.17 -18.44
N LYS A 168 -22.29 -12.12 -19.73
CA LYS A 168 -22.56 -10.88 -20.48
C LYS A 168 -23.56 -9.94 -19.80
N ASN A 169 -24.49 -10.48 -19.00
CA ASN A 169 -25.49 -9.70 -18.31
C ASN A 169 -25.00 -9.17 -16.97
N LYS A 170 -23.95 -9.74 -16.38
CA LYS A 170 -23.41 -9.38 -15.05
C LYS A 170 -22.05 -8.69 -15.10
N ILE A 171 -21.26 -8.91 -16.15
CA ILE A 171 -19.90 -8.36 -16.29
C ILE A 171 -19.83 -6.84 -16.16
N GLY A 172 -18.93 -6.38 -15.31
CA GLY A 172 -18.79 -5.00 -14.85
C GLY A 172 -19.71 -4.67 -13.66
N ILE A 173 -19.71 -3.41 -13.25
CA ILE A 173 -20.59 -2.88 -12.19
C ILE A 173 -21.47 -1.74 -12.72
N ASP A 174 -22.73 -1.70 -12.32
CA ASP A 174 -23.64 -0.61 -12.69
C ASP A 174 -23.36 0.64 -11.84
N THR A 175 -23.68 1.83 -12.32
CA THR A 175 -23.60 3.04 -11.48
C THR A 175 -24.71 3.11 -10.43
N SER A 176 -25.80 2.37 -10.60
CA SER A 176 -26.94 2.36 -9.66
C SER A 176 -26.87 1.21 -8.65
N TYR A 177 -26.99 1.53 -7.36
CA TYR A 177 -27.03 0.52 -6.29
C TYR A 177 -28.07 -0.58 -6.48
N ARG A 178 -29.17 -0.28 -7.18
CA ARG A 178 -30.26 -1.24 -7.45
C ARG A 178 -29.84 -2.42 -8.33
N ASN A 179 -28.73 -2.25 -9.06
CA ASN A 179 -28.19 -3.22 -9.98
C ASN A 179 -26.88 -3.84 -9.50
N TRP A 180 -26.45 -3.59 -8.25
CA TRP A 180 -25.26 -4.26 -7.71
C TRP A 180 -25.54 -5.72 -7.33
N PRO A 181 -26.52 -6.02 -6.44
CA PRO A 181 -26.79 -7.38 -5.99
C PRO A 181 -27.21 -8.30 -7.13
N GLY A 182 -26.61 -9.49 -7.22
CA GLY A 182 -26.94 -10.54 -8.20
C GLY A 182 -26.64 -10.22 -9.66
N LYS A 183 -26.27 -8.97 -9.98
CA LYS A 183 -26.13 -8.43 -11.35
C LYS A 183 -24.74 -7.86 -11.62
N THR A 184 -23.76 -8.18 -10.79
CA THR A 184 -22.40 -7.63 -10.86
C THR A 184 -21.34 -8.73 -10.89
N GLN A 185 -20.41 -8.61 -11.82
CA GLN A 185 -19.18 -9.36 -11.93
C GLN A 185 -18.03 -8.37 -12.14
N ILE A 186 -17.29 -8.08 -11.07
CA ILE A 186 -16.16 -7.17 -11.11
C ILE A 186 -14.92 -7.93 -11.57
N VAL A 187 -14.28 -7.44 -12.61
CA VAL A 187 -13.05 -7.98 -13.19
C VAL A 187 -11.86 -7.17 -12.69
N ILE A 188 -10.97 -7.80 -11.91
CA ILE A 188 -9.70 -7.21 -11.48
C ILE A 188 -8.63 -7.69 -12.45
N PRO A 189 -8.14 -6.86 -13.38
CA PRO A 189 -7.23 -7.31 -14.43
C PRO A 189 -5.84 -7.63 -13.86
N ILE A 190 -5.29 -8.79 -14.23
CA ILE A 190 -3.98 -9.25 -13.77
C ILE A 190 -3.03 -9.61 -14.93
N VAL A 191 -1.74 -9.37 -14.70
CA VAL A 191 -0.61 -9.68 -15.58
C VAL A 191 0.41 -10.55 -14.85
N SER A 192 1.24 -11.27 -15.60
CA SER A 192 2.32 -12.06 -15.01
C SER A 192 3.35 -11.14 -14.37
N ASN A 193 3.78 -11.47 -13.15
CA ASN A 193 4.82 -10.73 -12.46
C ASN A 193 5.74 -11.67 -11.70
N ILE A 194 6.94 -11.88 -12.25
CA ILE A 194 7.99 -12.73 -11.67
C ILE A 194 8.60 -12.16 -10.37
N LEU A 195 8.31 -10.90 -10.06
CA LEU A 195 8.80 -10.24 -8.85
C LEU A 195 7.95 -10.59 -7.63
N LYS A 196 6.66 -10.93 -7.83
CA LYS A 196 5.70 -11.26 -6.79
C LYS A 196 5.61 -12.78 -6.57
N ASP A 197 5.38 -13.20 -5.32
CA ASP A 197 5.27 -14.62 -4.96
C ASP A 197 4.08 -15.32 -5.63
N SER A 198 2.99 -14.58 -5.84
CA SER A 198 1.80 -15.05 -6.55
C SER A 198 2.02 -15.25 -8.05
N GLY A 199 3.19 -14.86 -8.59
CA GLY A 199 3.52 -14.89 -10.02
C GLY A 199 2.67 -13.92 -10.87
N SER A 200 1.85 -13.08 -10.23
CA SER A 200 0.90 -12.20 -10.91
C SER A 200 0.68 -10.90 -10.13
N ASP A 201 0.20 -9.88 -10.84
CA ASP A 201 -0.01 -8.54 -10.29
C ASP A 201 -1.16 -7.84 -11.01
N VAL A 202 -1.78 -6.85 -10.35
CA VAL A 202 -2.80 -6.01 -10.96
C VAL A 202 -2.15 -5.16 -12.06
N THR A 203 -2.73 -5.12 -13.25
CA THR A 203 -2.21 -4.27 -14.34
C THR A 203 -2.58 -2.82 -14.13
N THR A 204 -1.66 -2.06 -13.54
CA THR A 204 -1.82 -0.62 -13.32
C THR A 204 -1.94 0.18 -14.61
N ASP A 205 -1.33 -0.31 -15.68
CA ASP A 205 -1.20 0.44 -16.93
C ASP A 205 -2.51 0.40 -17.71
N GLU A 206 -3.14 -0.78 -17.78
CA GLU A 206 -4.48 -0.91 -18.36
C GLU A 206 -5.51 -0.11 -17.56
N LEU A 207 -5.41 -0.14 -16.21
CA LEU A 207 -6.29 0.65 -15.36
C LEU A 207 -6.11 2.15 -15.59
N GLU A 208 -4.86 2.64 -15.65
CA GLU A 208 -4.56 4.05 -15.93
C GLU A 208 -5.05 4.48 -17.31
N ASP A 209 -4.79 3.68 -18.35
CA ASP A 209 -5.17 4.01 -19.73
C ASP A 209 -6.70 4.13 -19.88
N GLU A 210 -7.44 3.13 -19.40
CA GLU A 210 -8.89 3.10 -19.55
C GLU A 210 -9.58 4.14 -18.67
N VAL A 211 -9.15 4.29 -17.40
CA VAL A 211 -9.75 5.28 -16.49
C VAL A 211 -9.31 6.70 -16.85
N GLY A 212 -8.06 6.91 -17.25
CA GLY A 212 -7.53 8.20 -17.70
C GLY A 212 -8.30 8.76 -18.90
N ASN A 213 -8.76 7.89 -19.80
CA ASN A 213 -9.64 8.28 -20.91
C ASN A 213 -11.03 8.76 -20.44
N LEU A 214 -11.53 8.28 -19.30
CA LEU A 214 -12.74 8.80 -18.67
C LEU A 214 -12.52 10.21 -18.12
N VAL A 215 -11.40 10.43 -17.41
CA VAL A 215 -11.03 11.75 -16.85
C VAL A 215 -10.97 12.82 -17.94
N LYS A 216 -10.35 12.49 -19.08
CA LYS A 216 -10.27 13.41 -20.24
C LYS A 216 -11.65 13.81 -20.77
N LYS A 217 -12.61 12.88 -20.74
CA LYS A 217 -13.97 13.07 -21.28
C LYS A 217 -14.94 13.67 -20.26
N GLU A 218 -14.57 13.76 -18.98
CA GLU A 218 -15.42 14.37 -17.94
C GLU A 218 -15.54 15.89 -18.17
N LYS A 219 -16.80 16.35 -18.08
CA LYS A 219 -17.21 17.74 -18.34
C LYS A 219 -17.61 18.47 -17.06
N ASP A 220 -18.07 17.73 -16.06
CA ASP A 220 -18.41 18.31 -14.76
C ASP A 220 -17.14 18.74 -14.01
N PRO A 221 -16.96 20.03 -13.69
CA PRO A 221 -15.71 20.52 -13.09
C PRO A 221 -15.36 19.85 -11.76
N GLU A 222 -16.35 19.66 -10.88
CA GLU A 222 -16.13 19.08 -9.54
C GLU A 222 -15.77 17.59 -9.63
N THR A 223 -16.46 16.84 -10.48
CA THR A 223 -16.16 15.42 -10.73
C THR A 223 -14.79 15.28 -11.38
N LYS A 224 -14.46 16.16 -12.35
CA LYS A 224 -13.18 16.16 -13.04
C LYS A 224 -12.02 16.45 -12.09
N GLU A 225 -12.17 17.41 -11.18
CA GLU A 225 -11.17 17.72 -10.17
C GLU A 225 -10.91 16.53 -9.24
N LYS A 226 -11.98 15.86 -8.77
CA LYS A 226 -11.84 14.63 -7.97
C LYS A 226 -11.13 13.54 -8.74
N MET A 227 -11.50 13.30 -10.00
CA MET A 227 -10.85 12.30 -10.84
C MET A 227 -9.38 12.63 -11.14
N ASN A 228 -9.02 13.91 -11.28
CA ASN A 228 -7.63 14.35 -11.41
C ASN A 228 -6.83 14.07 -10.13
N SER A 229 -7.41 14.31 -8.95
CA SER A 229 -6.74 13.96 -7.68
C SER A 229 -6.48 12.45 -7.56
N GLU A 230 -7.43 11.62 -7.99
CA GLU A 230 -7.22 10.16 -8.04
C GLU A 230 -6.23 9.74 -9.14
N LYS A 231 -6.11 10.52 -10.21
CA LYS A 231 -5.04 10.35 -11.21
C LYS A 231 -3.66 10.63 -10.63
N ASP A 232 -3.50 11.69 -9.85
CA ASP A 232 -2.22 11.99 -9.22
C ASP A 232 -1.76 10.88 -8.27
N LYS A 233 -2.70 10.29 -7.50
CA LYS A 233 -2.43 9.11 -6.66
C LYS A 233 -2.00 7.90 -7.49
N MET A 234 -2.67 7.64 -8.61
CA MET A 234 -2.30 6.55 -9.52
C MET A 234 -0.92 6.78 -10.16
N ASP A 235 -0.61 8.01 -10.54
CA ASP A 235 0.70 8.40 -11.08
C ASP A 235 1.80 8.18 -10.03
N GLN A 236 1.55 8.56 -8.78
CA GLN A 236 2.46 8.32 -7.66
C GLN A 236 2.63 6.82 -7.37
N LEU A 237 1.55 6.05 -7.33
CA LEU A 237 1.57 4.60 -7.18
C LEU A 237 2.46 3.96 -8.23
N GLN A 238 2.31 4.33 -9.50
CA GLN A 238 3.12 3.76 -10.57
C GLN A 238 4.59 4.17 -10.51
N LYS A 239 4.91 5.40 -10.08
CA LYS A 239 6.31 5.80 -9.85
C LYS A 239 6.96 4.98 -8.74
N ASN A 240 6.24 4.79 -7.63
CA ASN A 240 6.70 3.96 -6.52
C ASN A 240 6.86 2.50 -6.95
N LYS A 241 5.89 1.95 -7.68
CA LYS A 241 5.94 0.60 -8.26
C LYS A 241 7.15 0.43 -9.18
N LEU A 242 7.40 1.37 -10.09
CA LEU A 242 8.54 1.32 -10.99
C LEU A 242 9.88 1.31 -10.23
N THR A 243 9.99 2.16 -9.21
CA THR A 243 11.19 2.26 -8.36
C THR A 243 11.42 0.96 -7.60
N GLU A 244 10.37 0.39 -7.03
CA GLU A 244 10.44 -0.82 -6.23
C GLU A 244 10.71 -2.06 -7.09
N GLU A 245 10.05 -2.19 -8.26
CA GLU A 245 10.32 -3.28 -9.19
C GLU A 245 11.76 -3.26 -9.71
N LYS A 246 12.36 -2.08 -9.94
CA LYS A 246 13.79 -1.97 -10.30
C LYS A 246 14.72 -2.47 -9.20
N LYS A 247 14.44 -2.10 -7.94
CA LYS A 247 15.20 -2.60 -6.79
C LYS A 247 15.10 -4.11 -6.69
N GLN A 248 13.90 -4.66 -6.80
CA GLN A 248 13.67 -6.11 -6.73
C GLN A 248 14.34 -6.86 -7.88
N VAL A 249 14.34 -6.31 -9.11
CA VAL A 249 15.07 -6.89 -10.24
C VAL A 249 16.57 -6.95 -9.94
N ALA A 250 17.16 -5.86 -9.43
CA ALA A 250 18.58 -5.83 -9.08
C ALA A 250 18.93 -6.87 -8.00
N VAL A 251 18.13 -6.95 -6.92
CA VAL A 251 18.32 -7.94 -5.85
C VAL A 251 18.21 -9.36 -6.38
N LYS A 252 17.15 -9.69 -7.13
CA LYS A 252 16.97 -11.04 -7.70
C LYS A 252 18.09 -11.41 -8.68
N LYS A 253 18.63 -10.45 -9.45
CA LYS A 253 19.78 -10.67 -10.33
C LYS A 253 21.05 -11.01 -9.54
N ASP A 254 21.32 -10.30 -8.44
CA ASP A 254 22.46 -10.58 -7.58
C ASP A 254 22.34 -11.96 -6.90
N GLU A 255 21.14 -12.33 -6.45
CA GLU A 255 20.85 -13.66 -5.90
C GLU A 255 21.03 -14.77 -6.94
N LEU A 256 20.54 -14.56 -8.17
CA LEU A 256 20.72 -15.49 -9.27
C LEU A 256 22.19 -15.64 -9.67
N ALA A 257 22.98 -14.56 -9.66
CA ALA A 257 24.41 -14.63 -9.93
C ALA A 257 25.17 -15.47 -8.89
N LYS A 258 24.83 -15.32 -7.59
CA LYS A 258 25.37 -16.16 -6.52
C LYS A 258 24.96 -17.62 -6.71
N LYS A 259 23.68 -17.88 -6.98
CA LYS A 259 23.17 -19.22 -7.22
C LYS A 259 23.82 -19.89 -8.45
N GLU A 260 24.05 -19.13 -9.52
CA GLU A 260 24.74 -19.60 -10.72
C GLU A 260 26.19 -20.02 -10.39
N GLN A 261 26.89 -19.25 -9.55
CA GLN A 261 28.23 -19.59 -9.09
C GLN A 261 28.24 -20.83 -8.18
N ASP A 262 27.28 -20.96 -7.26
CA ASP A 262 27.17 -22.13 -6.38
C ASP A 262 26.87 -23.40 -7.18
N LEU A 263 25.95 -23.33 -8.15
CA LEU A 263 25.66 -24.45 -9.05
C LEU A 263 26.88 -24.84 -9.90
N LYS A 264 27.70 -23.87 -10.32
CA LYS A 264 28.96 -24.13 -11.05
C LYS A 264 30.00 -24.82 -10.15
N ASN A 265 30.11 -24.39 -8.89
CA ASN A 265 30.98 -25.04 -7.92
C ASN A 265 30.52 -26.48 -7.62
N GLN A 266 29.21 -26.69 -7.45
CA GLN A 266 28.62 -28.01 -7.22
C GLN A 266 28.77 -28.93 -8.43
N GLU A 267 28.60 -28.42 -9.65
CA GLU A 267 28.86 -29.17 -10.87
C GLU A 267 30.31 -29.66 -10.94
N ASN A 268 31.27 -28.78 -10.66
CA ASN A 268 32.69 -29.13 -10.67
C ASN A 268 33.02 -30.18 -9.62
N ALA A 269 32.49 -30.04 -8.40
CA ALA A 269 32.63 -31.02 -7.33
C ALA A 269 32.03 -32.38 -7.72
N ASN A 270 30.84 -32.39 -8.32
CA ASN A 270 30.18 -33.61 -8.79
C ASN A 270 30.97 -34.27 -9.93
N LYS A 271 31.51 -33.51 -10.89
CA LYS A 271 32.37 -34.04 -11.96
C LYS A 271 33.64 -34.70 -11.40
N GLN A 272 34.28 -34.06 -10.42
CA GLN A 272 35.47 -34.62 -9.75
C GLN A 272 35.13 -35.89 -8.96
N ALA A 273 34.04 -35.87 -8.18
CA ALA A 273 33.57 -37.03 -7.43
C ALA A 273 33.21 -38.20 -8.35
N LEU A 274 32.54 -37.92 -9.46
CA LEU A 274 32.17 -38.94 -10.45
C LEU A 274 33.41 -39.57 -11.07
N SER A 275 34.35 -38.75 -11.53
CA SER A 275 35.61 -39.25 -12.12
C SER A 275 36.40 -40.11 -11.12
N LYS A 276 36.45 -39.72 -9.85
CA LYS A 276 37.12 -40.51 -8.80
C LYS A 276 36.38 -41.83 -8.52
N ALA A 277 35.06 -41.79 -8.37
CA ALA A 277 34.26 -42.98 -8.09
C ALA A 277 34.29 -43.98 -9.27
N GLU A 278 34.31 -43.50 -10.51
CA GLU A 278 34.46 -44.33 -11.71
C GLU A 278 35.85 -44.95 -11.80
N ALA A 279 36.92 -44.21 -11.47
CA ALA A 279 38.28 -44.74 -11.41
C ALA A 279 38.44 -45.83 -10.34
N ASP A 280 37.96 -45.57 -9.11
CA ASP A 280 37.96 -46.55 -8.02
C ASP A 280 37.19 -47.83 -8.41
N LEU A 281 36.03 -47.66 -9.06
CA LEU A 281 35.19 -48.75 -9.53
C LEU A 281 35.89 -49.58 -10.62
N GLN A 282 36.60 -48.94 -11.55
CA GLN A 282 37.40 -49.63 -12.57
C GLN A 282 38.56 -50.41 -11.96
N GLU A 283 39.21 -49.87 -10.92
CA GLU A 283 40.29 -50.57 -10.21
C GLU A 283 39.77 -51.80 -9.46
N LEU A 284 38.66 -51.69 -8.73
CA LEU A 284 38.05 -52.81 -8.01
C LEU A 284 37.57 -53.93 -8.94
N LYS A 285 37.15 -53.59 -10.17
CA LYS A 285 36.74 -54.54 -11.21
C LYS A 285 37.88 -55.40 -11.77
N LYS A 286 39.15 -55.10 -11.47
CA LYS A 286 40.31 -55.93 -11.86
C LYS A 286 40.36 -57.27 -11.12
N ASP A 287 39.78 -57.37 -9.91
CA ASP A 287 39.63 -58.61 -9.14
C ASP A 287 38.21 -58.69 -8.52
N PRO A 288 37.20 -59.09 -9.33
CA PRO A 288 35.80 -58.97 -8.96
C PRO A 288 35.35 -59.99 -7.89
N ILE A 289 36.04 -61.12 -7.74
CA ILE A 289 35.69 -62.16 -6.75
C ILE A 289 36.05 -61.68 -5.33
N LYS A 290 37.21 -61.04 -5.17
CA LYS A 290 37.67 -60.52 -3.87
C LYS A 290 36.97 -59.24 -3.43
N ASN A 291 36.51 -58.42 -4.39
CA ASN A 291 36.01 -57.07 -4.14
C ASN A 291 34.48 -56.90 -4.31
N ALA A 292 33.71 -57.98 -4.46
CA ALA A 292 32.28 -57.95 -4.80
C ALA A 292 31.44 -56.94 -3.98
N ALA A 293 31.57 -56.94 -2.65
CA ALA A 293 30.83 -56.02 -1.78
C ALA A 293 31.21 -54.54 -1.99
N LYS A 294 32.50 -54.25 -2.23
CA LYS A 294 33.01 -52.88 -2.47
C LYS A 294 32.60 -52.37 -3.86
N ILE A 295 32.51 -53.27 -4.84
CA ILE A 295 32.02 -52.93 -6.19
C ILE A 295 30.55 -52.49 -6.12
N GLU A 296 29.71 -53.20 -5.37
CA GLU A 296 28.30 -52.83 -5.22
C GLU A 296 28.14 -51.47 -4.52
N GLU A 297 28.94 -51.21 -3.48
CA GLU A 297 28.97 -49.92 -2.78
C GLU A 297 29.39 -48.77 -3.70
N LYS A 298 30.49 -48.94 -4.45
CA LYS A 298 30.97 -47.93 -5.41
C LYS A 298 30.03 -47.71 -6.58
N GLN A 299 29.35 -48.75 -7.06
CA GLN A 299 28.32 -48.62 -8.10
C GLN A 299 27.13 -47.78 -7.61
N LYS A 300 26.73 -47.93 -6.34
CA LYS A 300 25.71 -47.07 -5.69
C LYS A 300 26.21 -45.63 -5.54
N GLU A 301 27.48 -45.42 -5.20
CA GLU A 301 28.10 -44.08 -5.12
C GLU A 301 28.07 -43.36 -6.48
N VAL A 302 28.50 -44.02 -7.56
CA VAL A 302 28.45 -43.48 -8.93
C VAL A 302 27.03 -43.06 -9.31
N THR A 303 26.04 -43.91 -9.03
CA THR A 303 24.63 -43.63 -9.34
C THR A 303 24.14 -42.38 -8.59
N LYS A 304 24.46 -42.25 -7.30
CA LYS A 304 24.10 -41.07 -6.49
C LYS A 304 24.72 -39.78 -7.03
N VAL A 305 25.99 -39.82 -7.45
CA VAL A 305 26.67 -38.64 -8.00
C VAL A 305 26.09 -38.25 -9.36
N GLN A 306 25.73 -39.22 -10.21
CA GLN A 306 25.05 -38.96 -11.49
C GLN A 306 23.65 -38.33 -11.29
N GLU A 307 22.88 -38.79 -10.30
CA GLU A 307 21.59 -38.18 -9.93
C GLU A 307 21.78 -36.74 -9.41
N ALA A 308 22.79 -36.50 -8.57
CA ALA A 308 23.12 -35.15 -8.12
C ALA A 308 23.52 -34.23 -9.28
N GLN A 309 24.25 -34.75 -10.27
CA GLN A 309 24.63 -33.99 -11.47
C GLN A 309 23.42 -33.63 -12.34
N LYS A 310 22.44 -34.54 -12.50
CA LYS A 310 21.18 -34.24 -13.19
C LYS A 310 20.38 -33.14 -12.49
N LYS A 311 20.28 -33.18 -11.16
CA LYS A 311 19.60 -32.12 -10.38
C LYS A 311 20.24 -30.75 -10.57
N VAL A 312 21.57 -30.68 -10.56
CA VAL A 312 22.30 -29.43 -10.83
C VAL A 312 22.00 -28.89 -12.24
N GLU A 313 21.94 -29.76 -13.25
CA GLU A 313 21.61 -29.36 -14.63
C GLU A 313 20.18 -28.83 -14.76
N GLU A 314 19.21 -29.48 -14.10
CA GLU A 314 17.83 -28.99 -14.04
C GLU A 314 17.72 -27.63 -13.34
N GLU A 315 18.45 -27.42 -12.24
CA GLU A 315 18.49 -26.14 -11.55
C GLU A 315 19.15 -25.04 -12.39
N LYS A 316 20.22 -25.36 -13.12
CA LYS A 316 20.84 -24.41 -14.06
C LYS A 316 19.88 -23.97 -15.15
N LYS A 317 19.10 -24.89 -15.71
CA LYS A 317 18.06 -24.55 -16.69
C LYS A 317 17.03 -23.57 -16.10
N LYS A 318 16.55 -23.83 -14.88
CA LYS A 318 15.62 -22.91 -14.18
C LYS A 318 16.24 -21.53 -13.92
N VAL A 319 17.52 -21.48 -13.54
CA VAL A 319 18.27 -20.23 -13.34
C VAL A 319 18.39 -19.46 -14.66
N ALA A 320 18.70 -20.13 -15.76
CA ALA A 320 18.76 -19.51 -17.09
C ALA A 320 17.40 -18.95 -17.53
N ASP A 321 16.33 -19.74 -17.39
CA ASP A 321 14.97 -19.30 -17.73
C ASP A 321 14.55 -18.08 -16.89
N THR A 322 14.87 -18.07 -15.59
CA THR A 322 14.55 -16.95 -14.70
C THR A 322 15.34 -15.69 -15.04
N LYS A 323 16.62 -15.86 -15.41
CA LYS A 323 17.50 -14.76 -15.85
C LYS A 323 16.95 -14.09 -17.10
N GLU A 324 16.54 -14.88 -18.11
CA GLU A 324 15.92 -14.36 -19.32
C GLU A 324 14.62 -13.58 -19.01
N GLN A 325 13.80 -14.06 -18.08
CA GLN A 325 12.58 -13.36 -17.66
C GLN A 325 12.89 -12.04 -16.93
N LEU A 326 13.93 -12.00 -16.08
CA LEU A 326 14.37 -10.78 -15.41
C LEU A 326 14.97 -9.77 -16.38
N ASP A 327 15.72 -10.21 -17.39
CA ASP A 327 16.26 -9.32 -18.43
C ASP A 327 15.12 -8.68 -19.24
N LYS A 328 14.11 -9.45 -19.63
CA LYS A 328 12.89 -8.92 -20.27
C LYS A 328 12.13 -7.95 -19.36
N LYS A 329 12.05 -8.26 -18.06
CA LYS A 329 11.41 -7.37 -17.07
C LYS A 329 12.19 -6.06 -16.94
N GLU A 330 13.51 -6.08 -16.83
CA GLU A 330 14.35 -4.88 -16.78
C GLU A 330 14.17 -4.00 -18.03
N GLU A 331 14.21 -4.60 -19.22
CA GLU A 331 13.98 -3.88 -20.48
C GLU A 331 12.59 -3.22 -20.51
N SER A 332 11.56 -3.91 -20.01
CA SER A 332 10.20 -3.36 -19.91
C SER A 332 10.13 -2.16 -18.94
N LEU A 333 10.89 -2.21 -17.83
CA LEU A 333 10.94 -1.13 -16.85
C LEU A 333 11.69 0.09 -17.41
N ALA A 334 12.77 -0.13 -18.16
CA ALA A 334 13.51 0.95 -18.83
C ALA A 334 12.62 1.70 -19.84
N LYS A 335 11.91 0.97 -20.70
CA LYS A 335 10.93 1.56 -21.66
C LYS A 335 9.83 2.35 -20.95
N LYS A 336 9.37 1.86 -19.79
CA LYS A 336 8.35 2.54 -18.99
C LYS A 336 8.87 3.82 -18.33
N GLU A 337 10.15 3.86 -17.95
CA GLU A 337 10.78 5.06 -17.42
C GLU A 337 10.98 6.12 -18.51
N GLU A 338 11.48 5.72 -19.68
CA GLU A 338 11.68 6.63 -20.83
C GLU A 338 10.36 7.27 -21.27
N SER A 339 9.29 6.49 -21.39
CA SER A 339 7.96 7.00 -21.75
C SER A 339 7.39 7.97 -20.71
N LYS A 340 7.72 7.81 -19.42
CA LYS A 340 7.31 8.76 -18.37
C LYS A 340 8.22 9.98 -18.25
N SER A 341 9.49 9.88 -18.63
CA SER A 341 10.45 10.99 -18.67
C SER A 341 10.23 11.93 -19.86
N SER A 342 9.82 11.38 -21.02
CA SER A 342 9.58 12.16 -22.25
C SER A 342 8.16 12.78 -22.36
N GLY A 343 7.30 12.57 -21.37
CA GLY A 343 5.85 12.79 -21.50
C GLY A 343 5.30 14.07 -20.87
N ASN A 344 5.61 15.25 -21.42
CA ASN A 344 4.70 16.41 -21.39
C ASN A 344 4.15 16.75 -22.80
N THR A 345 4.00 15.72 -23.66
CA THR A 345 3.34 15.87 -24.97
C THR A 345 2.52 14.62 -25.33
N THR A 346 1.21 14.79 -25.19
CA THR A 346 0.02 14.12 -25.74
C THR A 346 0.15 12.87 -26.66
N SER A 347 -0.34 11.72 -26.14
CA SER A 347 -1.29 10.73 -26.70
C SER A 347 -1.26 10.30 -28.19
N SER A 348 -1.08 8.99 -28.46
CA SER A 348 -2.09 8.07 -29.07
C SER A 348 -1.49 6.76 -29.64
N SER A 349 -2.08 5.62 -29.21
CA SER A 349 -2.37 4.36 -29.93
C SER A 349 -1.37 3.64 -30.86
N SER A 350 -1.24 2.34 -30.55
CA SER A 350 -1.32 1.15 -31.44
C SER A 350 -0.05 0.53 -32.07
N THR A 351 0.18 -0.72 -31.64
CA THR A 351 0.41 -1.93 -32.46
C THR A 351 1.80 -2.21 -33.07
N SER A 352 2.41 -3.27 -32.55
CA SER A 352 3.38 -4.24 -33.11
C SER A 352 3.95 -4.03 -34.52
N SER A 353 5.29 -4.14 -34.66
CA SER A 353 5.94 -5.27 -35.37
C SER A 353 7.48 -5.17 -35.39
N THR A 354 8.10 -6.28 -35.00
CA THR A 354 9.27 -6.99 -35.57
C THR A 354 10.49 -6.24 -36.16
N ALA A 355 11.64 -6.47 -35.50
CA ALA A 355 13.02 -6.67 -35.98
C ALA A 355 13.58 -5.87 -37.17
N SER A 356 14.73 -5.21 -36.95
CA SER A 356 16.04 -5.69 -37.42
C SER A 356 17.20 -4.85 -36.89
N THR A 357 18.25 -5.56 -36.52
CA THR A 357 19.68 -5.23 -36.42
C THR A 357 20.15 -3.94 -37.08
N GLU A 358 20.89 -3.11 -36.31
CA GLU A 358 22.22 -2.63 -36.69
C GLU A 358 22.92 -2.00 -35.47
N LYS A 359 24.18 -2.41 -35.26
CA LYS A 359 25.14 -1.82 -34.31
C LYS A 359 26.17 -1.07 -35.16
N PRO A 360 26.56 0.16 -34.82
CA PRO A 360 27.91 0.38 -34.30
C PRO A 360 27.95 1.44 -33.17
N THR A 361 28.53 1.14 -32.00
CA THR A 361 29.92 1.43 -31.61
C THR A 361 30.29 2.93 -31.55
N SER A 362 30.31 3.52 -30.34
CA SER A 362 31.48 4.31 -29.87
C SER A 362 31.41 4.51 -28.35
N ASN A 363 32.32 3.83 -27.65
CA ASN A 363 32.69 4.09 -26.26
C ASN A 363 33.48 5.40 -26.18
N THR A 364 33.02 6.37 -25.38
CA THR A 364 33.91 7.20 -24.52
C THR A 364 33.21 8.12 -23.51
N THR A 365 31.88 8.25 -23.51
CA THR A 365 31.16 9.11 -22.52
C THR A 365 30.52 8.37 -21.34
N ALA A 366 30.40 7.04 -21.40
CA ALA A 366 29.69 6.24 -20.39
C ALA A 366 30.41 6.09 -19.03
N LYS A 367 31.69 6.48 -18.88
CA LYS A 367 32.42 6.30 -17.62
C LYS A 367 32.25 7.46 -16.63
N GLU A 368 32.03 8.69 -17.12
CA GLU A 368 31.80 9.85 -16.27
C GLU A 368 30.33 9.95 -15.84
N GLU A 369 29.38 9.57 -16.70
CA GLU A 369 27.96 9.48 -16.34
C GLU A 369 27.68 8.33 -15.36
N VAL A 370 28.32 7.17 -15.49
CA VAL A 370 28.14 6.06 -14.53
C VAL A 370 28.75 6.36 -13.16
N ALA A 371 29.79 7.21 -13.09
CA ALA A 371 30.37 7.66 -11.83
C ALA A 371 29.47 8.70 -11.15
N ALA A 372 28.96 9.68 -11.91
CA ALA A 372 28.00 10.67 -11.42
C ALA A 372 26.66 10.03 -10.99
N VAL A 373 26.16 9.06 -11.76
CA VAL A 373 24.94 8.30 -11.44
C VAL A 373 25.16 7.37 -10.24
N LYS A 374 26.36 6.83 -10.01
CA LYS A 374 26.68 6.07 -8.78
C LYS A 374 26.73 6.97 -7.54
N GLU A 375 27.23 8.19 -7.68
CA GLU A 375 27.28 9.17 -6.58
C GLU A 375 25.89 9.74 -6.27
N GLU A 376 25.06 9.97 -7.30
CA GLU A 376 23.63 10.28 -7.14
C GLU A 376 22.85 9.07 -6.60
N LEU A 377 23.10 7.84 -7.04
CA LEU A 377 22.48 6.63 -6.48
C LEU A 377 22.85 6.41 -5.02
N ALA A 378 24.07 6.78 -4.60
CA ALA A 378 24.49 6.72 -3.20
C ALA A 378 23.73 7.75 -2.35
N LYS A 379 23.62 8.99 -2.84
CA LYS A 379 22.83 10.06 -2.19
C LYS A 379 21.33 9.75 -2.17
N VAL A 380 20.79 9.20 -3.27
CA VAL A 380 19.40 8.76 -3.40
C VAL A 380 19.14 7.47 -2.59
N LYS A 381 20.12 6.57 -2.40
CA LYS A 381 20.01 5.46 -1.43
C LYS A 381 19.90 5.96 0.00
N GLU A 382 20.68 6.97 0.38
CA GLU A 382 20.63 7.61 1.69
C GLU A 382 19.32 8.42 1.88
N GLU A 383 18.75 8.96 0.81
CA GLU A 383 17.43 9.60 0.78
C GLU A 383 16.26 8.60 0.74
N LEU A 384 16.44 7.41 0.14
CA LEU A 384 15.43 6.34 0.04
C LEU A 384 15.41 5.44 1.27
N GLN A 385 16.51 5.29 2.02
CA GLN A 385 16.48 4.69 3.36
C GLN A 385 15.62 5.51 4.33
N LYS A 386 15.33 6.78 4.03
CA LYS A 386 14.34 7.61 4.73
C LYS A 386 12.90 7.42 4.23
N LYS A 387 12.64 6.56 3.23
CA LYS A 387 11.33 6.40 2.54
C LYS A 387 10.82 4.97 2.38
N GLU A 388 11.49 3.95 2.92
CA GLU A 388 10.77 2.71 3.22
C GLU A 388 9.71 3.04 4.28
N GLU A 389 8.44 2.71 4.03
CA GLU A 389 7.40 2.67 5.08
C GLU A 389 7.71 1.50 6.02
N LYS A 390 8.82 1.65 6.74
CA LYS A 390 9.16 0.89 7.93
C LYS A 390 8.00 1.10 8.91
N SER A 391 7.41 0.01 9.41
CA SER A 391 6.42 0.10 10.50
C SER A 391 6.99 1.01 11.60
N GLU A 392 6.17 1.74 12.34
CA GLU A 392 6.63 2.71 13.36
C GLU A 392 7.64 2.10 14.37
N ASN A 393 7.54 0.78 14.57
CA ASN A 393 8.42 0.02 15.44
C ASN A 393 9.78 -0.35 14.81
N VAL A 394 10.00 -0.10 13.53
CA VAL A 394 11.27 -0.39 12.84
C VAL A 394 12.11 0.89 12.81
N ILE A 395 13.13 0.95 13.66
CA ILE A 395 14.00 2.11 13.84
C ILE A 395 15.40 1.76 13.39
N GLY A 396 15.92 2.47 12.39
CA GLY A 396 17.12 2.05 11.68
C GLY A 396 16.90 0.69 10.99
N ASP A 397 17.80 -0.27 11.18
CA ASP A 397 17.69 -1.62 10.60
C ASP A 397 17.21 -2.66 11.63
N ARG A 398 16.46 -2.22 12.63
CA ARG A 398 16.03 -3.06 13.76
C ARG A 398 14.56 -2.91 14.05
N ILE A 399 13.96 -4.00 14.50
CA ILE A 399 12.58 -4.00 14.97
C ILE A 399 12.60 -3.83 16.49
N ILE A 400 11.94 -2.79 16.99
CA ILE A 400 11.88 -2.42 18.39
C ILE A 400 10.53 -2.85 18.98
N PHE A 401 10.55 -3.44 20.17
CA PHE A 401 9.37 -3.90 20.87
C PHE A 401 9.39 -3.38 22.30
N MET A 402 8.27 -2.84 22.74
CA MET A 402 8.03 -2.55 24.15
C MET A 402 7.31 -3.74 24.79
N LYS A 403 7.99 -4.40 25.72
CA LYS A 403 7.39 -5.47 26.51
C LYS A 403 6.87 -4.89 27.81
N PHE A 404 5.55 -4.92 27.98
CA PHE A 404 4.91 -4.63 29.26
C PHE A 404 5.25 -5.71 30.30
N ILE A 405 5.71 -5.29 31.48
CA ILE A 405 6.05 -6.20 32.59
C ILE A 405 4.93 -6.21 33.62
N LYS A 406 4.58 -5.04 34.15
CA LYS A 406 3.54 -4.88 35.18
C LYS A 406 3.13 -3.42 35.33
N TYR A 407 2.03 -3.20 36.05
CA TYR A 407 1.77 -1.92 36.68
C TYR A 407 2.45 -1.90 38.06
N ASP A 408 3.08 -0.78 38.39
CA ASP A 408 3.41 -0.47 39.78
C ASP A 408 2.13 -0.05 40.54
N ALA A 409 2.19 0.02 41.87
CA ALA A 409 1.03 0.26 42.75
C ALA A 409 0.23 1.52 42.40
N ASP A 410 0.89 2.53 41.80
CA ASP A 410 0.31 3.83 41.45
C ASP A 410 -0.08 3.94 39.96
N GLY A 411 -0.07 2.81 39.25
CA GLY A 411 -0.50 2.71 37.85
C GLY A 411 0.58 3.02 36.81
N HIS A 412 1.84 3.22 37.23
CA HIS A 412 2.95 3.40 36.29
C HIS A 412 3.18 2.11 35.49
N TYR A 413 3.45 2.26 34.19
CA TYR A 413 3.95 1.13 33.41
C TYR A 413 5.37 0.80 33.86
N SER A 414 5.66 -0.49 33.97
CA SER A 414 7.03 -1.00 34.02
C SER A 414 7.25 -1.75 32.72
N ASN A 415 8.07 -1.17 31.84
CA ASN A 415 8.30 -1.68 30.49
C ASN A 415 9.78 -2.02 30.28
N GLU A 416 10.02 -2.99 29.42
CA GLU A 416 11.34 -3.28 28.87
C GLU A 416 11.34 -3.00 27.38
N LEU A 417 12.41 -2.38 26.88
CA LEU A 417 12.61 -2.20 25.45
C LEU A 417 13.49 -3.33 24.91
N TRP A 418 13.08 -3.93 23.80
CA TRP A 418 13.77 -5.02 23.13
C TRP A 418 13.97 -4.66 21.66
N ALA A 419 15.04 -5.15 21.05
CA ALA A 419 15.32 -5.02 19.63
C ALA A 419 15.59 -6.39 19.01
N ILE A 420 15.06 -6.63 17.82
CA ILE A 420 15.46 -7.73 16.94
C ILE A 420 16.33 -7.13 15.84
N ASP A 421 17.47 -7.79 15.60
CA ASP A 421 18.38 -7.48 14.50
C ASP A 421 18.12 -8.46 13.34
N PRO A 422 17.24 -8.13 12.39
CA PRO A 422 16.89 -9.03 11.28
C PRO A 422 18.07 -9.30 10.33
N VAL A 423 19.11 -8.48 10.38
CA VAL A 423 20.34 -8.67 9.59
C VAL A 423 21.25 -9.71 10.25
N LYS A 424 21.08 -9.94 11.55
CA LYS A 424 21.90 -10.86 12.35
C LYS A 424 21.07 -12.04 12.88
N ASP A 425 20.42 -12.76 11.97
CA ASP A 425 19.65 -13.99 12.27
C ASP A 425 18.62 -13.78 13.39
N ASP A 426 17.88 -12.67 13.30
CA ASP A 426 16.87 -12.25 14.27
C ASP A 426 17.38 -12.16 15.73
N ALA A 427 18.66 -11.83 15.92
CA ALA A 427 19.25 -11.74 17.25
C ALA A 427 18.48 -10.75 18.15
N LEU A 428 18.05 -11.27 19.30
CA LEU A 428 17.27 -10.52 20.28
C LEU A 428 18.19 -9.77 21.25
N PHE A 429 17.96 -8.48 21.42
CA PHE A 429 18.72 -7.58 22.27
C PHE A 429 17.81 -6.87 23.28
N LYS A 430 18.10 -6.99 24.57
CA LYS A 430 17.39 -6.29 25.63
C LYS A 430 18.07 -4.96 25.94
N SER A 431 17.28 -3.90 26.08
CA SER A 431 17.79 -2.60 26.55
C SER A 431 18.42 -2.72 27.94
N PRO A 432 19.63 -2.18 28.15
CA PRO A 432 20.20 -2.06 29.49
C PRO A 432 19.48 -1.02 30.35
N TYR A 433 18.69 -0.11 29.74
CA TYR A 433 17.83 0.82 30.46
C TYR A 433 16.46 0.19 30.70
N THR A 434 16.11 -0.04 31.97
CA THR A 434 14.90 -0.78 32.39
C THR A 434 13.86 0.07 33.11
N ASN A 435 14.15 1.33 33.42
CA ASN A 435 13.24 2.21 34.15
C ASN A 435 12.23 2.90 33.21
N VAL A 436 11.69 2.18 32.24
CA VAL A 436 10.78 2.73 31.22
C VAL A 436 9.35 2.68 31.74
N CYS A 437 8.67 3.84 31.71
CA CYS A 437 7.30 4.01 32.18
C CYS A 437 6.34 4.63 31.17
N SER A 438 6.82 5.03 29.99
CA SER A 438 5.94 5.44 28.89
C SER A 438 5.18 4.24 28.32
N LYS A 439 3.94 4.46 27.90
CA LYS A 439 3.12 3.44 27.20
C LYS A 439 3.65 3.13 25.80
N GLU A 440 4.32 4.08 25.18
CA GLU A 440 4.86 4.02 23.82
C GLU A 440 6.31 4.55 23.78
N PHE A 441 6.99 4.26 22.68
CA PHE A 441 8.28 4.86 22.34
C PHE A 441 8.13 5.63 21.02
N VAL A 442 8.98 6.63 20.81
CA VAL A 442 8.91 7.49 19.63
C VAL A 442 10.30 7.59 19.00
N GLU A 443 10.41 7.41 17.69
CA GLU A 443 11.67 7.67 16.99
C GLU A 443 11.93 9.18 16.89
N VAL A 444 13.08 9.63 17.39
CA VAL A 444 13.63 10.96 17.10
C VAL A 444 14.58 10.79 15.92
N LYS A 445 14.15 11.25 14.74
CA LYS A 445 14.80 11.00 13.45
C LYS A 445 16.31 11.28 13.51
N ASN A 446 17.10 10.29 13.12
CA ASN A 446 18.58 10.33 13.12
C ASN A 446 19.24 10.59 14.49
N GLN A 447 18.51 10.47 15.60
CA GLN A 447 19.08 10.68 16.94
C GLN A 447 18.92 9.47 17.86
N GLY A 448 17.71 8.91 17.98
CA GLY A 448 17.48 7.87 18.97
C GLY A 448 16.01 7.51 19.17
N ILE A 449 15.79 6.65 20.17
CA ILE A 449 14.47 6.21 20.60
C ILE A 449 14.12 6.97 21.87
N LEU A 450 13.05 7.75 21.83
CA LEU A 450 12.54 8.50 22.97
C LEU A 450 11.57 7.63 23.79
N VAL A 451 11.82 7.56 25.09
CA VAL A 451 10.93 6.95 26.09
C VAL A 451 10.77 7.88 27.31
N LEU A 452 9.76 7.64 28.15
CA LEU A 452 9.74 8.22 29.50
C LEU A 452 10.40 7.26 30.49
N GLY A 453 11.37 7.81 31.20
CA GLY A 453 12.05 7.16 32.29
C GLY A 453 11.66 7.73 33.64
N TYR A 454 11.98 7.01 34.71
CA TYR A 454 11.92 7.56 36.07
C TYR A 454 13.24 7.35 36.82
N GLU A 455 13.54 8.30 37.70
CA GLU A 455 14.63 8.22 38.67
C GLU A 455 14.05 8.12 40.08
N GLY A 456 14.62 7.24 40.92
CA GLY A 456 14.23 7.08 42.33
C GLY A 456 13.43 5.80 42.63
N ASP A 457 13.68 5.21 43.79
CA ASP A 457 13.08 3.93 44.19
C ASP A 457 11.67 4.10 44.77
N LYS A 458 11.41 5.23 45.43
CA LYS A 458 10.13 5.57 46.07
C LYS A 458 9.24 6.35 45.13
N VAL A 459 7.98 5.93 45.03
CA VAL A 459 6.97 6.50 44.14
C VAL A 459 6.82 8.01 44.34
N ASP A 460 6.73 8.48 45.59
CA ASP A 460 6.46 9.88 45.91
C ASP A 460 7.59 10.85 45.50
N ASP A 461 8.80 10.32 45.30
CA ASP A 461 9.99 11.09 44.94
C ASP A 461 10.40 10.88 43.47
N ARG A 462 9.68 10.04 42.71
CA ARG A 462 10.02 9.71 41.32
C ARG A 462 9.79 10.90 40.41
N LYS A 463 10.88 11.43 39.89
CA LYS A 463 10.84 12.38 38.76
C LYS A 463 10.87 11.62 37.46
N HIS A 464 9.98 12.02 36.56
CA HIS A 464 9.87 11.40 35.25
C HIS A 464 10.56 12.28 34.22
N LYS A 465 11.40 11.67 33.40
CA LYS A 465 12.28 12.37 32.46
C LYS A 465 12.11 11.81 31.06
N LEU A 466 12.36 12.67 30.07
CA LEU A 466 12.59 12.22 28.71
C LEU A 466 13.95 11.53 28.67
N ILE A 467 14.00 10.33 28.08
CA ILE A 467 15.21 9.55 27.90
C ILE A 467 15.37 9.25 26.42
N LEU A 468 16.51 9.62 25.85
CA LEU A 468 16.88 9.29 24.48
C LEU A 468 17.85 8.10 24.50
N LEU A 469 17.45 7.00 23.85
CA LEU A 469 18.23 5.77 23.75
C LEU A 469 18.86 5.64 22.37
N ASP A 470 20.05 5.05 22.33
CA ASP A 470 20.74 4.75 21.07
C ASP A 470 20.05 3.64 20.29
N THR A 471 19.88 3.82 18.98
CA THR A 471 19.12 2.89 18.13
C THR A 471 19.77 1.51 17.99
N LYS A 472 21.08 1.40 18.25
CA LYS A 472 21.86 0.15 18.10
C LYS A 472 22.22 -0.52 19.41
N THR A 473 22.28 0.21 20.51
CA THR A 473 22.70 -0.33 21.80
C THR A 473 21.63 -0.20 22.87
N LEU A 474 20.55 0.55 22.58
CA LEU A 474 19.49 0.94 23.50
C LEU A 474 20.03 1.53 24.82
N LYS A 475 21.28 2.02 24.82
CA LYS A 475 21.88 2.71 25.95
C LYS A 475 21.40 4.15 25.98
N VAL A 476 21.32 4.71 27.18
CA VAL A 476 20.99 6.14 27.35
C VAL A 476 22.05 6.99 26.66
N ILE A 477 21.61 7.79 25.68
CA ILE A 477 22.40 8.86 25.07
C ILE A 477 22.28 10.12 25.92
N LYS A 478 21.05 10.50 26.25
CA LYS A 478 20.75 11.75 26.94
C LYS A 478 19.44 11.65 27.71
N GLN A 479 19.31 12.50 28.72
CA GLN A 479 18.07 12.68 29.47
C GLN A 479 17.77 14.17 29.65
N SER A 480 16.50 14.52 29.86
CA SER A 480 16.10 15.89 30.22
C SER A 480 16.56 16.24 31.64
N ASP A 481 17.16 17.41 31.83
CA ASP A 481 17.83 17.77 33.09
C ASP A 481 16.87 18.04 34.25
N THR A 482 15.91 18.95 34.06
CA THR A 482 15.13 19.54 35.17
C THR A 482 13.62 19.31 35.07
N SER A 483 13.17 18.59 34.05
CA SER A 483 11.74 18.40 33.79
C SER A 483 11.16 17.25 34.60
N ASP A 484 9.99 17.50 35.19
CA ASP A 484 9.12 16.47 35.76
C ASP A 484 7.96 16.24 34.80
N VAL A 485 8.17 15.32 33.86
CA VAL A 485 7.23 15.05 32.78
C VAL A 485 6.07 14.22 33.32
N PHE A 486 4.82 14.59 33.03
CA PHE A 486 3.71 13.78 33.46
C PHE A 486 3.76 12.40 32.81
N TRP A 487 3.84 11.33 33.60
CA TRP A 487 4.15 9.98 33.12
C TRP A 487 3.10 9.37 32.17
N ARG A 488 1.87 9.92 32.12
CA ARG A 488 0.82 9.55 31.16
C ARG A 488 0.68 10.52 29.99
N THR A 489 1.62 11.46 29.84
CA THR A 489 1.56 12.39 28.72
C THR A 489 1.57 11.65 27.38
N PRO A 490 0.80 12.10 26.38
CA PRO A 490 1.12 11.76 25.00
C PRO A 490 2.53 12.26 24.68
N MET A 491 3.34 11.46 24.00
CA MET A 491 4.65 11.87 23.52
C MET A 491 4.58 12.12 22.02
N ILE A 492 4.62 13.38 21.59
CA ILE A 492 4.48 13.72 20.16
C ILE A 492 5.77 14.34 19.64
N TYR A 493 6.42 13.65 18.71
CA TYR A 493 7.54 14.18 17.94
C TYR A 493 7.05 14.64 16.55
N THR A 494 7.12 15.95 16.30
CA THR A 494 6.73 16.54 15.01
C THR A 494 7.50 17.82 14.78
N GLU A 495 7.86 18.10 13.52
CA GLU A 495 8.65 19.29 13.12
C GLU A 495 9.93 19.48 13.95
N ASP A 496 10.66 18.38 14.21
CA ASP A 496 11.87 18.37 15.04
C ASP A 496 11.68 18.99 16.43
N LYS A 497 10.49 18.77 17.01
CA LYS A 497 10.13 19.19 18.35
C LYS A 497 9.37 18.09 19.07
N ILE A 498 9.69 17.91 20.34
CA ILE A 498 9.03 16.94 21.23
C ILE A 498 8.02 17.71 22.08
N HIS A 499 6.77 17.26 22.11
CA HIS A 499 5.70 17.88 22.88
C HIS A 499 5.19 16.91 23.93
N VAL A 500 5.15 17.36 25.18
CA VAL A 500 4.69 16.60 26.34
C VAL A 500 4.00 17.53 27.34
N ILE A 501 3.24 16.94 28.26
CA ILE A 501 2.70 17.60 29.43
C ILE A 501 3.74 17.48 30.56
N GLU A 502 4.21 18.61 31.06
CA GLU A 502 5.20 18.70 32.14
C GLU A 502 4.56 19.33 33.37
N LYS A 503 4.89 18.82 34.55
CA LYS A 503 4.58 19.46 35.81
C LYS A 503 5.63 20.53 36.11
N PHE A 504 5.20 21.78 36.18
CA PHE A 504 6.05 22.93 36.45
C PHE A 504 5.36 23.84 37.47
N GLU A 505 6.07 24.19 38.55
CA GLU A 505 5.56 25.05 39.63
C GLU A 505 4.17 24.62 40.18
N GLY A 506 3.95 23.30 40.29
CA GLY A 506 2.72 22.72 40.83
C GLY A 506 1.54 22.64 39.84
N ASN A 507 1.69 23.19 38.63
CA ASN A 507 0.70 23.11 37.56
C ASN A 507 1.22 22.26 36.40
N TYR A 508 0.33 21.87 35.48
CA TYR A 508 0.72 21.16 34.27
C TYR A 508 0.75 22.12 33.08
N HIS A 509 1.77 22.00 32.25
CA HIS A 509 1.96 22.82 31.06
C HIS A 509 2.23 21.95 29.85
N LEU A 510 1.77 22.40 28.68
CA LEU A 510 2.29 21.85 27.42
C LEU A 510 3.72 22.38 27.26
N SER A 511 4.69 21.48 27.30
CA SER A 511 6.09 21.80 27.12
C SER A 511 6.60 21.28 25.79
N ARG A 512 7.39 22.11 25.13
CA ARG A 512 8.10 21.78 23.90
C ARG A 512 9.58 21.65 24.19
N PHE A 513 10.18 20.55 23.76
CA PHE A 513 11.60 20.27 23.83
C PHE A 513 12.19 20.19 22.43
N LYS A 514 13.48 20.50 22.33
CA LYS A 514 14.30 20.23 21.16
C LYS A 514 14.62 18.73 21.08
N PRO A 515 15.03 18.21 19.92
CA PRO A 515 15.37 16.79 19.76
C PRO A 515 16.46 16.31 20.72
N ASP A 516 17.37 17.20 21.10
CA ASP A 516 18.42 16.95 22.09
C ASP A 516 17.92 17.03 23.54
N LEU A 517 16.61 16.97 23.77
CA LEU A 517 15.95 17.02 25.09
C LEU A 517 16.12 18.32 25.87
N ALA A 518 16.67 19.38 25.27
CA ALA A 518 16.69 20.70 25.87
C ALA A 518 15.29 21.32 25.81
N LEU A 519 14.80 21.87 26.92
CA LEU A 519 13.54 22.60 26.94
C LEU A 519 13.60 23.81 25.99
N ASP A 520 12.57 23.97 25.16
CA ASP A 520 12.43 25.09 24.23
C ASP A 520 11.49 26.16 24.80
N VAL A 521 10.25 25.77 25.12
CA VAL A 521 9.23 26.68 25.65
C VAL A 521 8.14 25.90 26.39
N ARG A 522 7.47 26.54 27.35
CA ARG A 522 6.27 26.04 28.03
C ARG A 522 5.06 26.89 27.65
N SER A 523 3.87 26.31 27.64
CA SER A 523 2.64 27.05 27.41
C SER A 523 2.46 28.17 28.42
N SER A 524 2.01 29.33 27.95
CA SER A 524 1.76 30.51 28.80
C SER A 524 0.76 30.22 29.91
N ASP A 525 -0.20 29.34 29.63
CA ASP A 525 -1.29 28.97 30.52
C ASP A 525 -1.19 27.49 30.89
N PRO A 526 -1.62 27.12 32.11
CA PRO A 526 -1.64 25.73 32.54
C PRO A 526 -2.67 24.93 31.74
N VAL A 527 -2.46 23.64 31.64
CA VAL A 527 -3.36 22.66 31.01
C VAL A 527 -3.67 21.56 32.02
N GLU A 528 -4.54 20.62 31.67
CA GLU A 528 -4.84 19.48 32.54
C GLU A 528 -3.80 18.38 32.37
N GLU A 529 -3.55 17.60 33.42
CA GLU A 529 -2.53 16.53 33.39
C GLU A 529 -2.82 15.47 32.31
N ASN A 530 -4.08 15.02 32.21
CA ASN A 530 -4.53 14.04 31.22
C ASN A 530 -5.04 14.73 29.94
N SER A 531 -4.29 15.69 29.42
CA SER A 531 -4.68 16.39 28.19
C SER A 531 -4.22 15.66 26.93
N GLU A 532 -5.10 15.61 25.93
CA GLU A 532 -4.77 15.23 24.56
C GLU A 532 -4.22 16.43 23.78
N ILE A 533 -3.28 16.18 22.87
CA ILE A 533 -2.61 17.22 22.07
C ILE A 533 -2.91 16.99 20.59
N THR A 534 -3.46 18.00 19.92
CA THR A 534 -3.79 17.94 18.49
C THR A 534 -3.22 19.13 17.74
N PHE A 535 -2.55 18.88 16.62
CA PHE A 535 -1.95 19.92 15.77
C PHE A 535 -2.86 20.24 14.59
N PHE A 536 -3.05 21.52 14.28
CA PHE A 536 -3.72 21.95 13.05
C PHE A 536 -3.16 23.30 12.58
N LYS A 537 -2.43 23.26 11.46
CA LYS A 537 -1.74 24.41 10.87
C LYS A 537 -0.82 25.09 11.90
N ASP A 538 -1.09 26.36 12.22
CA ASP A 538 -0.35 27.22 13.13
C ASP A 538 -0.81 27.12 14.59
N LYS A 539 -1.66 26.13 14.91
CA LYS A 539 -2.31 25.99 16.23
C LYS A 539 -2.12 24.61 16.83
N ILE A 540 -2.11 24.57 18.16
CA ILE A 540 -2.15 23.36 18.97
C ILE A 540 -3.40 23.42 19.85
N TYR A 541 -4.19 22.37 19.81
CA TYR A 541 -5.41 22.20 20.59
C TYR A 541 -5.10 21.21 21.70
N VAL A 542 -5.20 21.66 22.94
CA VAL A 542 -4.96 20.85 24.13
C VAL A 542 -6.29 20.64 24.82
N THR A 543 -6.76 19.40 24.80
CA THR A 543 -8.09 19.03 25.29
C THR A 543 -7.95 18.30 26.61
N GLY A 544 -8.53 18.85 27.69
CA GLY A 544 -8.39 18.31 29.02
C GLY A 544 -9.64 18.47 29.86
N LYS A 545 -9.85 17.55 30.79
CA LYS A 545 -10.95 17.60 31.77
C LYS A 545 -10.37 17.85 33.16
N GLY A 546 -10.73 18.99 33.75
CA GLY A 546 -10.29 19.35 35.09
C GLY A 546 -10.72 18.33 36.14
N LYS A 547 -9.89 18.13 37.15
CA LYS A 547 -10.16 17.21 38.26
C LYS A 547 -11.48 17.61 38.96
N GLY A 548 -12.51 16.76 38.87
CA GLY A 548 -13.85 17.02 39.41
C GLY A 548 -14.77 17.89 38.54
N SER A 549 -14.31 18.36 37.38
CA SER A 549 -15.16 19.07 36.41
C SER A 549 -15.97 18.08 35.57
N ALA A 550 -17.25 18.35 35.30
CA ALA A 550 -18.03 17.60 34.32
C ALA A 550 -17.71 18.01 32.87
N LYS A 551 -17.07 19.18 32.68
CA LYS A 551 -16.83 19.79 31.37
C LYS A 551 -15.38 19.66 30.93
N THR A 552 -15.21 19.25 29.69
CA THR A 552 -13.94 19.26 28.96
C THR A 552 -13.65 20.69 28.51
N THR A 553 -12.39 21.11 28.52
CA THR A 553 -11.96 22.38 27.93
C THR A 553 -10.96 22.11 26.82
N ILE A 554 -10.97 22.96 25.79
CA ILE A 554 -10.00 22.92 24.69
C ILE A 554 -9.25 24.24 24.70
N LYS A 555 -7.99 24.22 25.13
CA LYS A 555 -7.10 25.37 25.05
C LYS A 555 -6.40 25.37 23.70
N VAL A 556 -6.48 26.50 23.01
CA VAL A 556 -5.87 26.68 21.69
C VAL A 556 -4.64 27.55 21.85
N PHE A 557 -3.46 26.99 21.60
CA PHE A 557 -2.18 27.68 21.66
C PHE A 557 -1.65 27.98 20.25
N LYS A 558 -0.89 29.05 20.12
CA LYS A 558 -0.12 29.33 18.91
C LYS A 558 1.07 28.38 18.85
N ARG A 559 1.23 27.70 17.72
CA ARG A 559 2.25 26.66 17.56
C ARG A 559 3.68 27.19 17.68
N ALA A 560 3.92 28.45 17.30
CA ALA A 560 5.26 29.04 17.29
C ALA A 560 5.84 29.21 18.71
N ASP A 561 5.05 29.71 19.66
CA ASP A 561 5.52 30.20 20.96
C ASP A 561 4.70 29.66 22.15
N LEU A 562 3.71 28.80 21.90
CA LEU A 562 2.78 28.25 22.89
C LEU A 562 2.02 29.32 23.71
N THR A 563 1.80 30.50 23.13
CA THR A 563 0.92 31.51 23.71
C THR A 563 -0.54 31.10 23.55
N LEU A 564 -1.35 31.29 24.60
CA LEU A 564 -2.78 30.99 24.55
C LEU A 564 -3.50 31.95 23.59
N ILE A 565 -4.18 31.39 22.60
CA ILE A 565 -5.06 32.13 21.68
C ILE A 565 -6.44 32.27 22.28
N LYS A 566 -7.02 31.15 22.76
CA LYS A 566 -8.35 31.11 23.38
C LYS A 566 -8.61 29.78 24.08
N THR A 567 -9.61 29.79 24.95
CA THR A 567 -10.19 28.58 25.57
C THR A 567 -11.59 28.36 25.02
N ILE A 568 -11.88 27.13 24.62
CA ILE A 568 -13.20 26.69 24.15
C ILE A 568 -13.77 25.74 25.20
N THR A 569 -15.01 25.97 25.61
CA THR A 569 -15.78 25.07 26.46
C THR A 569 -16.90 24.49 25.60
N PRO A 570 -16.83 23.21 25.20
CA PRO A 570 -17.94 22.54 24.53
C PRO A 570 -19.17 22.59 25.45
N ASN A 571 -20.31 22.95 24.87
CA ASN A 571 -21.58 23.00 25.59
C ASN A 571 -22.08 21.61 25.97
#